data_AF-A0A260S7J0-F1
#
_entry.id   AF-A0A260S7J0-F1
#
_cell.length_a   1.000
_cell.length_b   1.000
_cell.length_c   1.000
_cell.angle_alpha   90.00
_cell.angle_beta   90.00
_cell.angle_gamma   90.00
#
_symmetry.space_group_name_H-M   'P 1'
#
loop_
_entity.id
_entity.type
_entity.pdbx_description
1 polymer ?
#
loop_
_entity_poly.entity_id
_entity_poly.type
_entity_poly.pdbx_seq_one_letter_code
_entity_poly.pdbx_strand_id
1 'polypeptide(L)'
;MSWIRLALALGAVLAAPFALFVYWRTRFFFRDPHREPPADPRAVLAPADGFVTYVKRVEAGSTAFAVKKGRTIVLDEIAGVASSDSGYLIGIYMSEYSVHRNRIPVSGTVGMRRHRSAAPFNKSMARVGANLLTRRTPYDEGCDYLLTNERLTISIEHESGAVVTVTQIADLWVDRIVAHVAVGDTVERGEQYGMIRFGSQCDVFVPDALVDEITVRPGNYVFAGETTVARSPILVDGSQRSEEER
;
A
#
# COMPACT_ATOMS: atom_id res chain seq x y z
N MET A 1 35.37 -40.75 -16.85
CA MET A 1 34.36 -39.93 -17.55
C MET A 1 33.05 -39.69 -16.75
N SER A 2 32.81 -40.34 -15.59
CA SER A 2 31.53 -40.21 -14.86
C SER A 2 31.51 -39.14 -13.75
N TRP A 3 32.62 -38.86 -13.07
CA TRP A 3 32.65 -37.91 -11.94
C TRP A 3 32.53 -36.44 -12.36
N ILE A 4 33.10 -36.06 -13.51
CA ILE A 4 32.99 -34.69 -14.07
C ILE A 4 31.53 -34.38 -14.42
N ARG A 5 30.82 -35.31 -15.06
CA ARG A 5 29.39 -35.14 -15.39
C ARG A 5 28.53 -35.05 -14.13
N LEU A 6 28.83 -35.84 -13.10
CA LEU A 6 28.16 -35.78 -11.80
C LEU A 6 28.41 -34.44 -11.09
N ALA A 7 29.66 -33.96 -11.07
CA ALA A 7 30.03 -32.68 -10.47
C ALA A 7 29.39 -31.50 -11.21
N LEU A 8 29.36 -31.52 -12.55
CA LEU A 8 28.67 -30.52 -13.36
C LEU A 8 27.16 -30.54 -13.15
N ALA A 9 26.55 -31.72 -13.04
CA ALA A 9 25.12 -31.85 -12.75
C ALA A 9 24.79 -31.32 -11.33
N LEU A 10 25.60 -31.66 -10.32
CA LEU A 10 25.45 -31.13 -8.96
C LEU A 10 25.63 -29.61 -8.92
N GLY A 11 26.64 -29.11 -9.64
CA GLY A 11 26.90 -27.68 -9.77
C GLY A 11 25.73 -26.92 -10.43
N ALA A 12 25.15 -27.49 -11.50
CA ALA A 12 23.97 -26.92 -12.16
C ALA A 12 22.72 -26.94 -11.26
N VAL A 13 22.52 -28.02 -10.50
CA VAL A 13 21.40 -28.15 -9.52
C VAL A 13 21.51 -27.12 -8.40
N LEU A 14 22.72 -26.76 -7.97
CA LEU A 14 22.94 -25.71 -6.96
C LEU A 14 22.91 -24.29 -7.57
N ALA A 15 23.36 -24.12 -8.82
CA ALA A 15 23.39 -22.83 -9.49
C ALA A 15 21.99 -22.36 -9.93
N ALA A 16 21.09 -23.27 -10.32
CA ALA A 16 19.76 -22.90 -10.82
C ALA A 16 18.87 -22.20 -9.77
N PRO A 17 18.73 -22.68 -8.51
CA PRO A 17 17.99 -21.97 -7.47
C PRO A 17 18.60 -20.61 -7.14
N PHE A 18 19.93 -20.50 -7.15
CA PHE A 18 20.62 -19.22 -6.95
C PHE A 18 20.35 -18.24 -8.09
N ALA A 19 20.43 -18.68 -9.34
CA ALA A 19 20.10 -17.86 -10.50
C ALA A 19 18.62 -17.43 -10.49
N LEU A 20 17.70 -18.33 -10.10
CA LEU A 20 16.29 -18.01 -9.95
C LEU A 20 16.07 -16.98 -8.83
N PHE A 21 16.73 -17.13 -7.69
CA PHE A 21 16.68 -16.16 -6.60
C PHE A 21 17.22 -14.79 -7.03
N VAL A 22 18.36 -14.75 -7.73
CA VAL A 22 18.93 -13.50 -8.26
C VAL A 22 18.00 -12.85 -9.27
N TYR A 23 17.43 -13.62 -10.20
CA TYR A 23 16.44 -13.12 -11.17
C TYR A 23 15.21 -12.56 -10.45
N TRP A 24 14.65 -13.33 -9.50
CA TRP A 24 13.50 -12.89 -8.72
C TRP A 24 13.81 -11.59 -7.97
N ARG A 25 14.95 -11.53 -7.26
CA ARG A 25 15.37 -10.40 -6.43
C ARG A 25 15.69 -9.13 -7.21
N THR A 26 16.23 -9.26 -8.41
CA THR A 26 16.73 -8.12 -9.21
C THR A 26 15.77 -7.69 -10.32
N ARG A 27 14.94 -8.60 -10.84
CA ARG A 27 14.02 -8.33 -11.95
C ARG A 27 12.57 -8.42 -11.51
N PHE A 28 12.16 -9.56 -10.98
CA PHE A 28 10.74 -9.81 -10.69
C PHE A 28 10.22 -8.94 -9.55
N PHE A 29 11.00 -8.74 -8.50
CA PHE A 29 10.61 -7.95 -7.33
C PHE A 29 10.46 -6.46 -7.66
N PHE A 30 11.39 -5.90 -8.44
CA PHE A 30 11.40 -4.49 -8.83
C PHE A 30 10.64 -4.20 -10.13
N ARG A 31 9.88 -5.18 -10.63
CA ARG A 31 9.11 -5.02 -11.86
C ARG A 31 8.14 -3.85 -11.76
N ASP A 32 7.88 -3.24 -12.90
CA ASP A 32 6.94 -2.13 -13.06
C ASP A 32 6.04 -2.46 -14.27
N PRO A 33 5.01 -3.30 -14.09
CA PRO A 33 4.08 -3.57 -15.16
C PRO A 33 3.33 -2.28 -15.49
N HIS A 34 3.02 -2.09 -16.78
CA HIS A 34 2.10 -1.05 -17.23
C HIS A 34 0.75 -1.19 -16.51
N ARG A 35 0.14 -0.07 -16.14
CA ARG A 35 -1.13 -0.01 -15.41
C ARG A 35 -2.03 1.03 -16.04
N GLU A 36 -3.30 0.70 -16.19
CA GLU A 36 -4.30 1.61 -16.73
C GLU A 36 -5.43 1.82 -15.71
N PRO A 37 -5.54 3.03 -15.13
CA PRO A 37 -6.65 3.37 -14.26
C PRO A 37 -8.01 3.12 -14.94
N PRO A 38 -9.01 2.59 -14.21
CA PRO A 38 -10.36 2.45 -14.74
C PRO A 38 -10.92 3.78 -15.22
N ALA A 39 -11.67 3.75 -16.32
CA ALA A 39 -12.33 4.94 -16.87
C ALA A 39 -13.38 5.56 -15.94
N ASP A 40 -13.88 4.83 -14.92
CA ASP A 40 -14.85 5.36 -13.96
C ASP A 40 -14.25 6.54 -13.18
N PRO A 41 -14.75 7.78 -13.36
CA PRO A 41 -14.22 8.96 -12.67
C PRO A 41 -14.45 8.93 -11.16
N ARG A 42 -15.32 8.03 -10.67
CA ARG A 42 -15.63 7.88 -9.24
C ARG A 42 -14.68 6.93 -8.52
N ALA A 43 -13.84 6.21 -9.25
CA ALA A 43 -13.00 5.19 -8.65
C ALA A 43 -11.91 5.81 -7.77
N VAL A 44 -11.89 5.43 -6.49
CA VAL A 44 -10.73 5.57 -5.59
C VAL A 44 -9.91 4.29 -5.73
N LEU A 45 -8.64 4.41 -6.10
CA LEU A 45 -7.81 3.26 -6.48
C LEU A 45 -7.01 2.70 -5.32
N ALA A 46 -6.71 1.40 -5.38
CA ALA A 46 -5.75 0.77 -4.50
C ALA A 46 -4.37 1.43 -4.66
N PRO A 47 -3.70 1.85 -3.58
CA PRO A 47 -2.35 2.42 -3.67
C PRO A 47 -1.25 1.37 -3.85
N ALA A 48 -1.56 0.07 -3.76
CA ALA A 48 -0.58 -1.01 -3.75
C ALA A 48 -1.13 -2.31 -4.35
N ASP A 49 -0.22 -3.13 -4.89
CA ASP A 49 -0.51 -4.53 -5.21
C ASP A 49 -0.47 -5.35 -3.93
N GLY A 50 -1.49 -6.16 -3.68
CA GLY A 50 -1.46 -7.01 -2.50
C GLY A 50 -2.81 -7.53 -2.07
N PHE A 51 -2.81 -8.18 -0.91
CA PHE A 51 -4.04 -8.65 -0.30
C PHE A 51 -4.61 -7.56 0.58
N VAL A 52 -5.89 -7.21 0.36
CA VAL A 52 -6.65 -6.42 1.30
C VAL A 52 -6.63 -7.14 2.62
N THR A 53 -6.02 -6.47 3.58
CA THR A 53 -5.98 -6.96 4.91
C THR A 53 -7.29 -6.60 5.59
N TYR A 54 -7.44 -5.35 6.00
CA TYR A 54 -8.65 -4.91 6.68
C TYR A 54 -9.36 -3.83 5.89
N VAL A 55 -10.67 -3.76 6.11
CA VAL A 55 -11.51 -2.61 5.80
C VAL A 55 -12.16 -2.21 7.11
N LYS A 56 -11.82 -1.03 7.62
CA LYS A 56 -12.28 -0.57 8.93
C LYS A 56 -12.91 0.80 8.80
N ARG A 57 -14.15 0.91 9.29
CA ARG A 57 -14.78 2.17 9.58
C ARG A 57 -14.01 2.87 10.71
N VAL A 58 -13.77 4.16 10.54
CA VAL A 58 -13.10 5.04 11.48
C VAL A 58 -14.04 6.22 11.72
N GLU A 59 -14.31 6.54 12.97
CA GLU A 59 -15.14 7.71 13.29
C GLU A 59 -14.28 8.92 13.66
N ALA A 60 -14.76 10.11 13.31
CA ALA A 60 -14.23 11.39 13.76
C ALA A 60 -14.01 11.40 15.28
N GLY A 61 -12.82 11.81 15.73
CA GLY A 61 -12.48 11.87 17.16
C GLY A 61 -12.33 10.52 17.86
N SER A 62 -12.41 9.39 17.14
CA SER A 62 -12.14 8.08 17.71
C SER A 62 -10.63 7.90 17.96
N THR A 63 -10.28 7.51 19.19
CA THR A 63 -8.89 7.37 19.64
C THR A 63 -8.35 5.95 19.52
N ALA A 64 -9.12 4.99 19.00
CA ALA A 64 -8.85 3.58 19.26
C ALA A 64 -8.91 2.67 18.03
N PHE A 65 -7.74 2.34 17.48
CA PHE A 65 -7.53 0.95 17.06
C PHE A 65 -7.24 0.13 18.30
N ALA A 66 -8.24 -0.60 18.78
CA ALA A 66 -8.03 -1.63 19.79
C ALA A 66 -7.57 -2.92 19.09
N VAL A 67 -6.26 -3.08 18.89
CA VAL A 67 -5.70 -4.42 18.65
C VAL A 67 -5.57 -5.10 20.00
N LYS A 68 -6.18 -6.28 20.11
CA LYS A 68 -6.44 -7.10 21.30
C LYS A 68 -5.21 -7.34 22.21
N LYS A 69 -4.74 -6.30 22.92
CA LYS A 69 -3.75 -6.29 24.02
C LYS A 69 -3.87 -5.02 24.92
N GLY A 70 -5.00 -4.32 24.87
CA GLY A 70 -5.25 -3.14 25.71
C GLY A 70 -4.47 -1.88 25.35
N ARG A 71 -3.94 -1.78 24.13
CA ARG A 71 -3.33 -0.54 23.61
C ARG A 71 -4.26 0.12 22.59
N THR A 72 -4.76 1.28 22.97
CA THR A 72 -5.53 2.21 22.15
C THR A 72 -4.56 2.96 21.23
N ILE A 73 -4.62 2.70 19.92
CA ILE A 73 -3.80 3.41 18.94
C ILE A 73 -4.64 4.54 18.35
N VAL A 74 -4.15 5.77 18.44
CA VAL A 74 -4.84 6.95 17.88
C VAL A 74 -4.85 6.85 16.35
N LEU A 75 -5.93 7.29 15.70
CA LEU A 75 -5.98 7.35 14.23
C LEU A 75 -4.82 8.13 13.63
N ASP A 76 -4.44 9.22 14.28
CA ASP A 76 -3.27 10.04 14.00
C ASP A 76 -1.97 9.25 13.99
N GLU A 77 -1.89 8.15 14.77
CA GLU A 77 -0.72 7.28 14.82
C GLU A 77 -0.69 6.24 13.69
N ILE A 78 -1.83 5.89 13.07
CA ILE A 78 -1.91 4.92 11.95
C ILE A 78 -1.95 5.64 10.60
N ALA A 79 -2.83 6.63 10.46
CA ALA A 79 -3.01 7.43 9.25
C ALA A 79 -2.13 8.68 9.23
N GLY A 80 -1.37 8.97 10.29
CA GLY A 80 -0.46 10.12 10.35
C GLY A 80 -1.13 11.49 10.52
N VAL A 81 -2.47 11.53 10.49
CA VAL A 81 -3.30 12.75 10.47
C VAL A 81 -4.47 12.63 11.44
N ALA A 82 -4.69 13.67 12.23
CA ALA A 82 -5.95 13.97 12.87
C ALA A 82 -6.98 14.30 11.80
N SER A 83 -7.54 13.28 11.15
CA SER A 83 -8.73 13.49 10.35
C SER A 83 -9.86 13.81 11.34
N SER A 84 -10.38 15.03 11.26
CA SER A 84 -11.67 15.37 11.87
C SER A 84 -12.83 14.60 11.25
N ASP A 85 -12.57 13.89 10.15
CA ASP A 85 -13.59 13.24 9.34
C ASP A 85 -13.62 11.75 9.61
N SER A 86 -14.84 11.21 9.67
CA SER A 86 -15.09 9.77 9.60
C SER A 86 -14.79 9.23 8.20
N GLY A 87 -14.47 7.95 8.10
CA GLY A 87 -14.16 7.31 6.83
C GLY A 87 -13.78 5.84 6.98
N TYR A 88 -13.05 5.34 5.98
CA TYR A 88 -12.61 3.95 5.92
C TYR A 88 -11.09 3.87 5.79
N LEU A 89 -10.46 3.11 6.69
CA LEU A 89 -9.07 2.69 6.57
C LEU A 89 -9.01 1.31 5.91
N ILE A 90 -8.28 1.22 4.81
CA ILE A 90 -8.10 0.00 4.03
C ILE A 90 -6.61 -0.34 4.02
N GLY A 91 -6.27 -1.48 4.62
CA GLY A 91 -4.89 -1.98 4.63
C GLY A 91 -4.64 -2.93 3.47
N ILE A 92 -3.49 -2.83 2.81
CA ILE A 92 -3.09 -3.70 1.71
C ILE A 92 -1.69 -4.25 2.01
N TYR A 93 -1.62 -5.56 2.25
CA TYR A 93 -0.35 -6.26 2.47
C TYR A 93 0.27 -6.71 1.15
N MET A 94 1.51 -6.29 0.94
CA MET A 94 2.31 -6.55 -0.24
C MET A 94 3.21 -7.76 0.07
N SER A 95 2.86 -8.91 -0.51
CA SER A 95 3.70 -10.11 -0.43
C SER A 95 4.98 -9.92 -1.24
N GLU A 96 5.94 -10.83 -1.08
CA GLU A 96 7.17 -10.92 -1.86
C GLU A 96 6.92 -11.05 -3.38
N TYR A 97 5.72 -11.48 -3.76
CA TYR A 97 5.31 -11.60 -5.15
C TYR A 97 4.56 -10.37 -5.67
N SER A 98 4.15 -9.44 -4.82
CA SER A 98 3.47 -8.20 -5.22
C SER A 98 4.42 -7.20 -5.89
N VAL A 99 3.88 -6.29 -6.69
CA VAL A 99 4.64 -5.12 -7.17
C VAL A 99 4.77 -4.11 -6.04
N HIS A 100 5.99 -3.67 -5.75
CA HIS A 100 6.28 -2.78 -4.61
C HIS A 100 6.26 -1.28 -4.93
N ARG A 101 5.64 -0.93 -6.06
CA ARG A 101 5.47 0.44 -6.51
C ARG A 101 4.09 0.91 -6.09
N ASN A 102 4.06 2.05 -5.42
CA ASN A 102 2.83 2.60 -4.85
C ASN A 102 2.29 3.71 -5.74
N ARG A 103 0.97 3.76 -5.85
CA ARG A 103 0.25 4.65 -6.76
C ARG A 103 -0.75 5.54 -6.02
N ILE A 104 -1.04 6.67 -6.65
CA ILE A 104 -1.93 7.70 -6.13
C ILE A 104 -3.39 7.21 -6.24
N PRO A 105 -4.16 7.17 -5.13
CA PRO A 105 -5.54 6.66 -5.13
C PRO A 105 -6.56 7.61 -5.77
N VAL A 106 -6.33 8.92 -5.69
CA VAL A 106 -7.20 10.00 -6.22
C VAL A 106 -6.34 11.14 -6.75
N SER A 107 -6.81 11.87 -7.78
CA SER A 107 -6.13 13.08 -8.25
C SER A 107 -6.28 14.21 -7.22
N GLY A 108 -5.28 15.10 -7.14
CA GLY A 108 -5.33 16.23 -6.23
C GLY A 108 -3.96 16.87 -6.00
N THR A 109 -3.83 17.59 -4.90
CA THR A 109 -2.57 18.24 -4.48
C THR A 109 -2.02 17.56 -3.23
N VAL A 110 -0.71 17.31 -3.19
CA VAL A 110 -0.07 16.73 -2.01
C VAL A 110 -0.03 17.77 -0.89
N GLY A 111 -0.88 17.62 0.13
CA GLY A 111 -1.00 18.58 1.25
C GLY A 111 0.02 18.34 2.37
N MET A 112 0.43 17.09 2.56
CA MET A 112 1.33 16.69 3.64
C MET A 112 2.23 15.55 3.19
N ARG A 113 3.46 15.56 3.67
CA ARG A 113 4.38 14.41 3.66
C ARG A 113 5.05 14.26 5.02
N ARG A 114 4.80 13.15 5.72
CA ARG A 114 5.30 12.90 7.07
C ARG A 114 6.01 11.56 7.15
N HIS A 115 7.29 11.60 7.50
CA HIS A 115 8.10 10.41 7.78
C HIS A 115 8.16 10.16 9.28
N ARG A 116 8.04 8.90 9.69
CA ARG A 116 8.24 8.46 11.07
C ARG A 116 9.20 7.28 11.06
N SER A 117 10.31 7.43 11.77
CA SER A 117 11.27 6.34 11.96
C SER A 117 10.70 5.19 12.79
N ALA A 118 11.28 4.01 12.62
CA ALA A 118 10.96 2.86 13.43
C ALA A 118 11.27 3.09 14.92
N ALA A 119 10.53 2.43 15.81
CA ALA A 119 10.66 2.57 17.26
C ALA A 119 10.65 1.20 17.96
N PRO A 120 11.81 0.66 18.40
CA PRO A 120 13.19 1.05 18.08
C PRO A 120 13.73 0.46 16.76
N PHE A 121 13.07 -0.56 16.21
CA PHE A 121 13.40 -1.20 14.93
C PHE A 121 12.10 -1.71 14.27
N ASN A 122 12.14 -1.94 12.96
CA ASN A 122 11.02 -2.52 12.22
C ASN A 122 10.74 -3.95 12.69
N LYS A 123 9.47 -4.31 12.92
CA LYS A 123 9.01 -5.65 13.25
C LYS A 123 8.52 -6.39 12.01
N SER A 124 8.65 -7.72 12.04
CA SER A 124 8.32 -8.55 10.88
C SER A 124 6.81 -8.64 10.64
N MET A 125 6.40 -8.51 9.38
CA MET A 125 5.06 -8.76 8.87
C MET A 125 4.90 -10.18 8.30
N ALA A 126 5.90 -11.07 8.42
CA ALA A 126 5.83 -12.44 7.90
C ALA A 126 4.60 -13.21 8.41
N ARG A 127 4.13 -12.88 9.62
CA ARG A 127 2.91 -13.47 10.20
C ARG A 127 1.64 -13.11 9.41
N VAL A 128 1.59 -11.93 8.79
CA VAL A 128 0.49 -11.53 7.90
C VAL A 128 0.44 -12.47 6.70
N GLY A 129 1.58 -12.70 6.04
CA GLY A 129 1.70 -13.67 4.95
C GLY A 129 1.30 -15.09 5.37
N ALA A 130 1.76 -15.56 6.53
CA ALA A 130 1.39 -16.87 7.06
C ALA A 130 -0.12 -17.00 7.38
N ASN A 131 -0.73 -15.94 7.93
CA ASN A 131 -2.16 -15.90 8.20
C ASN A 131 -2.97 -15.94 6.91
N LEU A 132 -2.56 -15.18 5.88
CA LEU A 132 -3.19 -15.20 4.56
C LEU A 132 -3.13 -16.61 3.93
N LEU A 133 -1.96 -17.26 3.96
CA LEU A 133 -1.80 -18.64 3.46
C LEU A 133 -2.69 -19.65 4.18
N THR A 134 -2.87 -19.47 5.50
CA THR A 134 -3.68 -20.37 6.34
C THR A 134 -5.16 -19.94 6.42
N ARG A 135 -5.58 -18.94 5.63
CA ARG A 135 -6.94 -18.34 5.64
C ARG A 135 -7.39 -17.89 7.03
N ARG A 136 -6.45 -17.51 7.89
CA ARG A 136 -6.71 -16.90 9.19
C ARG A 136 -6.85 -15.40 9.02
N THR A 137 -7.66 -14.79 9.86
CA THR A 137 -7.79 -13.33 9.98
C THR A 137 -6.40 -12.72 10.23
N PRO A 138 -5.87 -11.91 9.30
CA PRO A 138 -4.49 -11.43 9.41
C PRO A 138 -4.22 -10.45 10.57
N TYR A 139 -5.24 -10.06 11.36
CA TYR A 139 -5.18 -9.00 12.39
C TYR A 139 -5.18 -9.48 13.83
N ASP A 140 -5.41 -10.77 14.09
CA ASP A 140 -5.82 -11.16 15.43
C ASP A 140 -4.66 -11.12 16.45
N GLU A 141 -3.42 -11.31 16.00
CA GLU A 141 -2.26 -11.34 16.88
C GLU A 141 -0.98 -10.85 16.19
N GLY A 142 -0.16 -10.08 16.92
CA GLY A 142 1.19 -9.72 16.49
C GLY A 142 1.29 -8.50 15.56
N CYS A 143 0.28 -7.63 15.54
CA CYS A 143 0.24 -6.43 14.71
C CYS A 143 1.08 -5.25 15.26
N ASP A 144 2.08 -5.53 16.09
CA ASP A 144 2.95 -4.50 16.66
C ASP A 144 3.69 -3.68 15.58
N TYR A 145 3.83 -4.24 14.37
CA TYR A 145 4.43 -3.56 13.22
C TYR A 145 3.67 -2.29 12.82
N LEU A 146 2.33 -2.28 12.95
CA LEU A 146 1.52 -1.09 12.71
C LEU A 146 1.93 0.07 13.62
N LEU A 147 2.46 -0.22 14.81
CA LEU A 147 2.85 0.75 15.83
C LEU A 147 4.32 1.15 15.79
N THR A 148 5.17 0.22 15.41
CA THR A 148 6.62 0.34 15.64
C THR A 148 7.41 0.51 14.36
N ASN A 149 6.85 0.15 13.20
CA ASN A 149 7.60 0.23 11.96
C ASN A 149 7.72 1.66 11.44
N GLU A 150 8.75 1.88 10.64
CA GLU A 150 8.96 3.08 9.84
C GLU A 150 7.77 3.29 8.92
N ARG A 151 7.37 4.55 8.78
CA ARG A 151 6.22 4.96 7.99
C ARG A 151 6.53 6.19 7.17
N LEU A 152 5.92 6.26 6.00
CA LEU A 152 5.78 7.50 5.26
C LEU A 152 4.32 7.68 4.88
N THR A 153 3.74 8.79 5.34
CA THR A 153 2.37 9.16 5.03
C THR A 153 2.39 10.37 4.11
N ILE A 154 1.58 10.32 3.05
CA ILE A 154 1.20 11.48 2.25
C ILE A 154 -0.30 11.76 2.40
N SER A 155 -0.69 13.02 2.36
CA SER A 155 -2.09 13.41 2.15
C SER A 155 -2.28 13.99 0.75
N ILE A 156 -3.43 13.70 0.16
CA ILE A 156 -3.85 14.20 -1.14
C ILE A 156 -5.14 14.95 -0.91
N GLU A 157 -5.07 16.27 -1.11
CA GLU A 157 -6.21 17.17 -1.08
C GLU A 157 -6.94 17.04 -2.42
N HIS A 158 -8.10 16.40 -2.36
CA HIS A 158 -8.99 16.24 -3.50
C HIS A 158 -9.66 17.57 -3.84
N GLU A 159 -10.06 17.77 -5.10
CA GLU A 159 -10.72 19.00 -5.56
C GLU A 159 -12.01 19.33 -4.79
N SER A 160 -12.67 18.32 -4.23
CA SER A 160 -13.86 18.49 -3.38
C SER A 160 -13.55 19.01 -1.97
N GLY A 161 -12.28 19.20 -1.61
CA GLY A 161 -11.81 19.54 -0.26
C GLY A 161 -11.64 18.33 0.66
N ALA A 162 -11.98 17.12 0.20
CA ALA A 162 -11.76 15.89 0.97
C ALA A 162 -10.26 15.51 0.99
N VAL A 163 -9.79 14.96 2.11
CA VAL A 163 -8.38 14.58 2.26
C VAL A 163 -8.23 13.07 2.32
N VAL A 164 -7.61 12.50 1.30
CA VAL A 164 -7.24 11.07 1.25
C VAL A 164 -5.81 10.93 1.77
N THR A 165 -5.53 9.95 2.62
CA THR A 165 -4.16 9.68 3.06
C THR A 165 -3.69 8.31 2.62
N VAL A 166 -2.41 8.23 2.28
CA VAL A 166 -1.74 6.96 1.95
C VAL A 166 -0.53 6.81 2.84
N THR A 167 -0.47 5.70 3.59
CA THR A 167 0.63 5.39 4.50
C THR A 167 1.37 4.14 4.04
N GLN A 168 2.63 4.31 3.70
CA GLN A 168 3.58 3.21 3.47
C GLN A 168 4.13 2.75 4.82
N ILE A 169 4.17 1.44 5.08
CA ILE A 169 4.67 0.84 6.32
C ILE A 169 5.76 -0.17 5.94
N ALA A 170 7.00 0.12 6.35
CA ALA A 170 8.17 -0.75 6.12
C ALA A 170 8.08 -2.06 6.92
N ASP A 171 8.74 -3.13 6.50
CA ASP A 171 8.87 -4.39 7.25
C ASP A 171 10.25 -4.52 7.93
N LEU A 172 10.43 -5.51 8.81
CA LEU A 172 11.73 -5.91 9.37
C LEU A 172 12.69 -6.16 8.20
N TRP A 173 13.81 -5.43 8.18
CA TRP A 173 14.83 -5.38 7.11
C TRP A 173 14.56 -4.44 5.92
N VAL A 174 13.45 -3.70 5.92
CA VAL A 174 13.27 -2.56 5.01
C VAL A 174 13.91 -1.33 5.65
N ASP A 175 14.89 -0.73 4.97
CA ASP A 175 15.62 0.46 5.42
C ASP A 175 15.32 1.71 4.57
N ARG A 176 14.35 1.61 3.64
CA ARG A 176 14.01 2.72 2.75
C ARG A 176 12.58 2.64 2.22
N ILE A 177 11.73 3.51 2.73
CA ILE A 177 10.52 3.96 2.03
C ILE A 177 10.91 5.13 1.12
N VAL A 178 10.49 5.07 -0.14
CA VAL A 178 10.74 6.12 -1.13
C VAL A 178 9.41 6.71 -1.57
N ALA A 179 9.28 8.03 -1.48
CA ALA A 179 8.28 8.79 -2.23
C ALA A 179 8.98 9.93 -2.96
N HIS A 180 8.61 10.11 -4.23
CA HIS A 180 9.19 11.09 -5.16
C HIS A 180 8.40 12.40 -5.19
N VAL A 181 7.25 12.45 -4.52
CA VAL A 181 6.40 13.63 -4.41
C VAL A 181 6.80 14.53 -3.23
N ALA A 182 6.56 15.83 -3.39
CA ALA A 182 6.72 16.89 -2.41
C ALA A 182 5.36 17.53 -2.07
N VAL A 183 5.32 18.25 -0.95
CA VAL A 183 4.13 19.05 -0.59
C VAL A 183 3.95 20.16 -1.62
N GLY A 184 2.73 20.33 -2.12
CA GLY A 184 2.38 21.27 -3.19
C GLY A 184 2.35 20.66 -4.59
N ASP A 185 2.85 19.43 -4.78
CA ASP A 185 2.80 18.76 -6.08
C ASP A 185 1.36 18.40 -6.47
N THR A 186 0.99 18.65 -7.72
CA THR A 186 -0.23 18.11 -8.32
C THR A 186 0.02 16.69 -8.80
N VAL A 187 -0.85 15.76 -8.42
CA VAL A 187 -0.72 14.33 -8.74
C VAL A 187 -1.99 13.81 -9.40
N GLU A 188 -1.82 12.83 -10.29
CA GLU A 188 -2.92 12.20 -11.00
C GLU A 188 -3.26 10.82 -10.42
N ARG A 189 -4.55 10.48 -10.42
CA ARG A 189 -5.03 9.15 -10.01
C ARG A 189 -4.33 8.05 -10.82
N GLY A 190 -3.73 7.11 -10.10
CA GLY A 190 -2.98 5.99 -10.67
C GLY A 190 -1.51 6.32 -10.96
N GLU A 191 -1.08 7.56 -10.83
CA GLU A 191 0.33 7.96 -10.95
C GLU A 191 1.18 7.23 -9.90
N GLN A 192 2.39 6.80 -10.27
CA GLN A 192 3.32 6.21 -9.31
C GLN A 192 4.03 7.30 -8.52
N TYR A 193 3.85 7.33 -7.20
CA TYR A 193 4.49 8.31 -6.33
C TYR A 193 5.68 7.75 -5.55
N GLY A 194 5.83 6.43 -5.44
CA GLY A 194 6.81 5.84 -4.55
C GLY A 194 7.01 4.34 -4.65
N MET A 195 7.84 3.82 -3.75
CA MET A 195 8.18 2.40 -3.63
C MET A 195 8.62 2.05 -2.21
N ILE A 196 8.32 0.83 -1.77
CA ILE A 196 8.88 0.23 -0.54
C ILE A 196 9.82 -0.91 -0.93
N ARG A 197 11.07 -0.91 -0.47
CA ARG A 197 12.12 -1.75 -1.07
C ARG A 197 12.14 -3.23 -0.67
N PHE A 198 11.20 -3.70 0.16
CA PHE A 198 10.95 -5.11 0.48
C PHE A 198 9.52 -5.26 1.06
N GLY A 199 8.97 -6.49 1.09
CA GLY A 199 7.63 -6.85 1.59
C GLY A 199 7.09 -5.90 2.64
N SER A 200 5.87 -5.41 2.50
CA SER A 200 5.43 -4.23 3.25
C SER A 200 3.91 -4.11 3.28
N GLN A 201 3.40 -3.09 3.97
CA GLN A 201 1.98 -2.75 3.92
C GLN A 201 1.80 -1.32 3.40
N CYS A 202 0.72 -1.09 2.67
CA CYS A 202 0.29 0.22 2.27
C CYS A 202 -1.19 0.40 2.65
N ASP A 203 -1.45 1.43 3.45
CA ASP A 203 -2.78 1.77 3.91
C ASP A 203 -3.31 2.98 3.15
N VAL A 204 -4.61 3.00 2.86
CA VAL A 204 -5.33 4.18 2.38
C VAL A 204 -6.47 4.50 3.33
N PHE A 205 -6.57 5.76 3.75
CA PHE A 205 -7.74 6.30 4.42
C PHE A 205 -8.56 7.10 3.41
N VAL A 206 -9.84 6.75 3.28
CA VAL A 206 -10.81 7.44 2.40
C VAL A 206 -11.89 8.06 3.28
N PRO A 207 -12.05 9.39 3.29
CA PRO A 207 -13.08 10.06 4.09
C PRO A 207 -14.47 9.75 3.55
N ASP A 208 -15.50 9.80 4.40
CA ASP A 208 -16.90 9.51 4.04
C ASP A 208 -17.39 10.35 2.86
N ALA A 209 -16.89 11.58 2.70
CA ALA A 209 -17.21 12.46 1.57
C ALA A 209 -16.86 11.85 0.19
N LEU A 210 -15.96 10.86 0.15
CA LEU A 210 -15.52 10.15 -1.05
C LEU A 210 -15.94 8.67 -1.06
N VAL A 211 -16.90 8.27 -0.22
CA VAL A 211 -17.36 6.87 -0.13
C VAL A 211 -18.88 6.78 -0.29
N ASP A 212 -19.31 6.36 -1.48
CA ASP A 212 -20.65 5.84 -1.75
C ASP A 212 -20.68 4.32 -1.49
N GLU A 213 -19.66 3.60 -1.97
CA GLU A 213 -19.54 2.15 -1.82
C GLU A 213 -18.08 1.74 -1.56
N ILE A 214 -17.84 0.84 -0.60
CA ILE A 214 -16.57 0.11 -0.50
C ILE A 214 -16.64 -1.15 -1.37
N THR A 215 -15.76 -1.25 -2.35
CA THR A 215 -15.81 -2.29 -3.39
C THR A 215 -14.95 -3.51 -3.10
N VAL A 216 -14.21 -3.50 -1.97
CA VAL A 216 -13.29 -4.56 -1.57
C VAL A 216 -13.58 -5.07 -0.17
N ARG A 217 -13.10 -6.28 0.12
CA ARG A 217 -13.18 -6.93 1.45
C ARG A 217 -11.87 -7.64 1.79
N PRO A 218 -11.61 -7.92 3.09
CA PRO A 218 -10.48 -8.73 3.52
C PRO A 218 -10.30 -10.00 2.68
N GLY A 219 -9.07 -10.26 2.25
CA GLY A 219 -8.68 -11.40 1.42
C GLY A 219 -8.77 -11.18 -0.09
N ASN A 220 -9.35 -10.08 -0.58
CA ASN A 220 -9.24 -9.73 -1.99
C ASN A 220 -7.79 -9.41 -2.36
N TYR A 221 -7.34 -9.85 -3.53
CA TYR A 221 -6.11 -9.33 -4.12
C TYR A 221 -6.44 -8.11 -4.98
N VAL A 222 -5.68 -7.04 -4.82
CA VAL A 222 -5.87 -5.76 -5.51
C VAL A 222 -4.59 -5.36 -6.23
N PHE A 223 -4.74 -4.54 -7.26
CA PHE A 223 -3.66 -4.03 -8.11
C PHE A 223 -3.56 -2.51 -7.99
N ALA A 224 -2.35 -2.01 -7.75
CA ALA A 224 -2.05 -0.59 -7.58
C ALA A 224 -2.50 0.20 -8.81
N GLY A 225 -3.26 1.26 -8.60
CA GLY A 225 -3.70 2.15 -9.68
C GLY A 225 -4.68 1.51 -10.68
N GLU A 226 -5.23 0.32 -10.39
CA GLU A 226 -6.20 -0.34 -11.26
C GLU A 226 -7.45 -0.78 -10.49
N THR A 227 -7.28 -1.38 -9.31
CA THR A 227 -8.42 -1.86 -8.55
C THR A 227 -9.09 -0.73 -7.81
N THR A 228 -10.39 -0.52 -8.05
CA THR A 228 -11.23 0.35 -7.26
C THR A 228 -11.39 -0.23 -5.85
N VAL A 229 -11.05 0.54 -4.81
CA VAL A 229 -11.26 0.17 -3.39
C VAL A 229 -12.49 0.84 -2.79
N ALA A 230 -12.87 2.01 -3.32
CA ALA A 230 -14.11 2.69 -3.03
C ALA A 230 -14.62 3.41 -4.28
N ARG A 231 -15.94 3.57 -4.39
CA ARG A 231 -16.57 4.48 -5.35
C ARG A 231 -16.97 5.75 -4.63
N SER A 232 -16.57 6.89 -5.19
CA SER A 232 -16.94 8.22 -4.73
C SER A 232 -18.33 8.62 -5.25
N PRO A 233 -19.15 9.34 -4.46
CA PRO A 233 -20.36 9.97 -4.97
C PRO A 233 -20.06 11.15 -5.91
N ILE A 234 -18.80 11.63 -5.93
CA ILE A 234 -18.35 12.77 -6.70
C ILE A 234 -17.73 12.28 -8.03
N LEU A 235 -18.19 12.86 -9.14
CA LEU A 235 -17.59 12.66 -10.46
C LEU A 235 -16.35 13.57 -10.57
N VAL A 236 -15.18 12.97 -10.72
CA VAL A 236 -13.94 13.71 -11.01
C VAL A 236 -13.69 13.65 -12.51
N ASP A 237 -14.06 14.71 -13.22
CA ASP A 237 -13.89 14.76 -14.68
C ASP A 237 -12.44 15.12 -15.02
N GLY A 238 -11.66 14.11 -15.40
CA GLY A 238 -10.30 14.29 -15.92
C GLY A 238 -10.24 14.63 -17.41
N SER A 239 -11.37 14.83 -18.11
CA SER A 239 -11.37 14.87 -19.59
C SER A 239 -11.19 16.27 -20.22
N GLN A 240 -11.23 17.37 -19.46
CA GLN A 240 -11.25 18.73 -20.05
C GLN A 240 -9.88 19.33 -20.43
N ARG A 241 -8.75 18.61 -20.40
CA ARG A 241 -7.43 19.19 -20.76
C ARG A 241 -6.82 18.78 -22.11
N SER A 242 -7.49 17.93 -22.90
CA SER A 242 -6.90 17.42 -24.16
C SER A 242 -7.52 17.91 -25.47
N GLU A 243 -8.55 18.76 -25.41
CA GLU A 243 -9.22 19.29 -26.61
C GLU A 243 -8.83 20.74 -26.97
N GLU A 244 -8.08 21.45 -26.13
CA GLU A 244 -7.64 22.83 -26.42
C GLU A 244 -6.27 22.96 -27.13
N GLU A 245 -5.57 21.84 -27.40
CA GLU A 245 -4.28 21.83 -28.11
C GLU A 245 -4.28 21.07 -29.45
N ARG A 246 -5.40 21.04 -30.18
CA ARG A 246 -5.43 20.54 -31.58
C ARG A 246 -5.99 21.54 -32.58
#